data_AF-A0A661F4S0-F1
#
_entry.id   AF-A0A661F4S0-F1
#
_cell.length_a   1.000
_cell.length_b   1.000
_cell.length_c   1.000
_cell.angle_alpha   90.00
_cell.angle_beta   90.00
_cell.angle_gamma   90.00
#
_symmetry.space_group_name_H-M   'P 1'
#
loop_
_entity.id
_entity.type
_entity.pdbx_description
1 polymer ?
#
loop_
_entity_poly.entity_id
_entity_poly.type
_entity_poly.pdbx_seq_one_letter_code
_entity_poly.pdbx_strand_id
1 'polypeptide(L)'
;LVFDYQDVRYRNRAVEFEVTKEPEGTRVFFQAAKKHKSGTVVLKLPNGVPEPGKYLIHITLRGASEADNLDAHMGFVAGKGMATSSTSLFMYFLFALAGLYVLYLSHAGFKAKVDELLNKAKDA
;
A
#
# COMPACT_ATOMS: atom_id res chain seq x y z
N LEU A 1 13.16 -1.68 0.08
CA LEU A 1 13.53 -0.60 1.03
C LEU A 1 15.02 -0.35 0.94
N VAL A 2 15.46 0.89 1.12
CA VAL A 2 16.87 1.30 1.05
C VAL A 2 17.29 1.78 2.43
N PHE A 3 18.33 1.16 2.99
CA PHE A 3 18.89 1.49 4.30
C PHE A 3 20.28 2.10 4.10
N ASP A 4 20.55 3.25 4.71
CA ASP A 4 21.85 3.92 4.70
C ASP A 4 22.50 3.86 6.09
N TYR A 5 23.79 3.56 6.17
CA TYR A 5 24.52 3.59 7.42
C TYR A 5 24.87 5.03 7.80
N GLN A 6 24.35 5.51 8.92
CA GLN A 6 24.68 6.85 9.45
C GLN A 6 26.16 7.03 9.77
N ASP A 7 26.87 5.97 10.19
CA ASP A 7 28.30 6.00 10.52
C ASP A 7 29.11 5.04 9.62
N VAL A 8 30.25 5.52 9.14
CA VAL A 8 31.21 4.79 8.29
C VAL A 8 31.72 3.52 8.98
N ARG A 9 31.78 3.50 10.32
CA ARG A 9 32.23 2.35 11.12
C ARG A 9 31.37 1.09 10.91
N TYR A 10 30.13 1.24 10.46
CA TYR A 10 29.20 0.14 10.28
C TYR A 10 29.20 -0.44 8.86
N ARG A 11 29.89 0.21 7.90
CA ARG A 11 29.91 -0.13 6.47
C ARG A 11 30.68 -1.42 6.11
N ASN A 12 31.15 -2.18 7.09
CA ASN A 12 31.83 -3.48 6.91
C ASN A 12 31.27 -4.59 7.81
N ARG A 13 30.13 -4.35 8.49
CA ARG A 13 29.46 -5.34 9.34
C ARG A 13 28.53 -6.22 8.51
N ALA A 14 28.25 -7.42 9.00
CA ALA A 14 27.25 -8.28 8.40
C ALA A 14 25.86 -7.83 8.89
N VAL A 15 24.91 -7.67 7.97
CA VAL A 15 23.53 -7.27 8.31
C VAL A 15 22.59 -8.40 8.00
N GLU A 16 21.78 -8.73 8.99
CA GLU A 16 20.68 -9.70 8.92
C GLU A 16 19.36 -8.93 8.87
N PHE A 17 18.44 -9.39 8.03
CA PHE A 17 17.10 -8.84 7.93
C PHE A 17 16.07 -9.92 8.16
N GLU A 18 15.12 -9.62 9.02
CA GLU A 18 13.94 -10.44 9.23
C GLU A 18 12.71 -9.55 9.12
N VAL A 19 11.69 -10.02 8.41
CA VAL A 19 10.40 -9.35 8.33
C VAL A 19 9.35 -10.26 8.92
N THR A 20 8.61 -9.74 9.91
CA THR A 20 7.55 -10.43 10.63
C THR A 20 6.22 -9.70 10.43
N LYS A 21 5.12 -10.45 10.43
CA LYS A 21 3.75 -9.91 10.38
C LYS A 21 3.20 -9.73 11.79
N GLU A 22 2.70 -8.55 12.10
CA GLU A 22 2.09 -8.22 13.39
C GLU A 22 0.56 -8.33 13.33
N PRO A 23 -0.13 -8.92 14.34
CA PRO A 23 0.39 -9.42 15.62
C PRO A 23 0.78 -10.92 15.62
N GLU A 24 0.68 -11.60 14.48
CA GLU A 24 0.88 -13.06 14.39
C GLU A 24 2.34 -13.50 14.59
N GLY A 25 3.30 -12.58 14.62
CA GLY A 25 4.74 -12.86 14.75
C GLY A 25 5.31 -13.73 13.62
N THR A 26 4.55 -13.95 12.55
CA THR A 26 4.91 -14.91 11.52
C THR A 26 5.98 -14.31 10.61
N ARG A 27 7.12 -14.99 10.50
CA ARG A 27 8.24 -14.59 9.64
C ARG A 27 7.88 -14.75 8.18
N VAL A 28 7.76 -13.62 7.46
CA VAL A 28 7.43 -13.58 6.03
C VAL A 28 8.66 -13.48 5.15
N PHE A 29 9.78 -12.99 5.68
CA PHE A 29 11.03 -12.89 4.95
C PHE A 29 12.22 -13.01 5.89
N PHE A 30 13.26 -13.70 5.45
CA PHE A 30 14.53 -13.79 6.17
C PHE A 30 15.68 -13.68 5.18
N GLN A 31 16.65 -12.85 5.53
CA GLN A 31 17.91 -12.72 4.82
C GLN A 31 19.04 -12.84 5.83
N ALA A 32 19.80 -13.92 5.70
CA ALA A 32 20.95 -14.20 6.54
C ALA A 32 21.99 -13.08 6.47
N ALA A 33 22.74 -12.93 7.57
CA ALA A 33 23.76 -11.91 7.74
C ALA A 33 24.73 -11.87 6.55
N LYS A 34 24.69 -10.79 5.76
CA LYS A 34 25.59 -10.59 4.62
C LYS A 34 26.43 -9.33 4.82
N LYS A 35 27.74 -9.43 4.53
CA LYS A 35 28.62 -8.26 4.51
C LYS A 35 28.31 -7.41 3.28
N HIS A 36 28.01 -6.14 3.52
CA HIS A 36 27.81 -5.15 2.48
C HIS A 36 28.99 -4.19 2.52
N LYS A 37 29.70 -4.03 1.40
CA LYS A 37 30.81 -3.07 1.26
C LYS A 37 30.31 -1.64 0.96
N SER A 38 29.06 -1.52 0.52
CA SER A 38 28.41 -0.25 0.24
C SER A 38 27.79 0.32 1.51
N GLY A 39 27.83 1.65 1.65
CA GLY A 39 27.12 2.38 2.71
C GLY A 39 25.60 2.18 2.71
N THR A 40 25.08 1.49 1.70
CA THR A 40 23.65 1.30 1.47
C THR A 40 23.34 -0.17 1.30
N VAL A 41 22.30 -0.65 1.99
CA VAL A 41 21.76 -2.00 1.85
C VAL A 41 20.34 -1.93 1.31
N VAL A 42 20.09 -2.66 0.23
CA VAL A 42 18.77 -2.70 -0.40
C VAL A 42 18.11 -4.02 -0.07
N LEU A 43 17.05 -3.95 0.75
CA LEU A 43 16.16 -5.09 0.97
C LEU A 43 15.19 -5.17 -0.21
N LYS A 44 15.39 -6.20 -1.04
CA LYS A 44 14.53 -6.52 -2.18
C LYS A 44 13.54 -7.60 -1.76
N LEU A 45 12.26 -7.25 -1.70
CA LEU A 45 11.18 -8.21 -1.63
C LEU A 45 10.61 -8.34 -3.05
N PRO A 46 11.07 -9.31 -3.86
CA PRO A 46 10.70 -9.39 -5.28
C PRO A 46 9.19 -9.52 -5.50
N ASN A 47 8.48 -10.16 -4.57
CA ASN A 47 7.03 -10.33 -4.61
C ASN A 47 6.30 -9.47 -3.55
N GLY A 48 6.99 -8.53 -2.92
CA GLY A 48 6.44 -7.75 -1.80
C GLY A 48 6.11 -8.61 -0.58
N VAL A 49 5.15 -8.14 0.22
CA VAL A 49 4.58 -8.88 1.37
C VAL A 49 3.24 -9.49 0.94
N PRO A 50 2.93 -10.73 1.36
CA PRO A 50 1.82 -11.50 0.79
C PRO A 50 0.44 -10.95 1.18
N GLU A 51 0.33 -10.25 2.30
CA GLU A 51 -0.96 -9.82 2.84
C GLU A 51 -0.96 -8.31 3.19
N PRO A 52 -2.13 -7.64 3.12
CA PRO A 52 -2.28 -6.31 3.69
C PRO A 52 -2.20 -6.41 5.22
N GLY A 53 -1.37 -5.58 5.85
CA GLY A 53 -1.16 -5.69 7.29
C GLY A 53 -0.04 -4.84 7.85
N LYS A 54 0.14 -4.92 9.17
CA LYS A 54 1.28 -4.34 9.87
C LYS A 54 2.43 -5.34 9.83
N TYR A 55 3.61 -4.84 9.54
CA TYR A 55 4.84 -5.62 9.46
C TYR A 55 5.93 -4.93 10.28
N LEU A 56 6.82 -5.73 10.85
CA LEU A 56 8.04 -5.27 11.51
C LEU A 56 9.24 -5.81 10.75
N ILE A 57 10.20 -4.92 10.50
CA ILE A 57 11.51 -5.28 9.99
C ILE A 57 12.46 -5.28 11.19
N HIS A 58 13.00 -6.46 11.51
CA HIS A 58 14.11 -6.65 12.43
C HIS A 58 15.41 -6.59 11.63
N ILE A 59 16.30 -5.68 12.02
CA ILE A 59 17.59 -5.48 11.37
C ILE A 59 18.65 -5.67 12.42
N THR A 60 19.47 -6.71 12.26
CA THR A 60 20.58 -7.00 13.17
C THR A 60 21.90 -6.74 12.47
N LEU A 61 22.64 -5.74 12.96
CA LEU A 61 24.03 -5.52 12.60
C LEU A 61 24.91 -6.39 13.50
N ARG A 62 25.55 -7.41 12.92
CA ARG A 62 26.50 -8.26 13.65
C ARG A 62 27.79 -7.52 13.96
N GLY A 63 28.14 -7.42 15.24
CA GLY A 63 29.41 -6.88 15.72
C GLY A 63 30.53 -7.93 15.74
N ALA A 64 31.68 -7.58 16.34
CA ALA A 64 32.79 -8.51 16.52
C ALA A 64 32.51 -9.53 17.65
N SER A 65 31.67 -9.13 18.59
CA SER A 65 31.13 -9.95 19.69
C SER A 65 29.60 -9.80 19.75
N GLU A 66 28.89 -10.71 20.42
CA GLU A 66 27.42 -10.60 20.54
C GLU A 66 26.97 -9.31 21.24
N ALA A 67 27.77 -8.79 22.18
CA ALA A 67 27.49 -7.55 22.88
C ALA A 67 27.58 -6.30 21.98
N ASP A 68 28.24 -6.42 20.82
CA ASP A 68 28.38 -5.35 19.83
C ASP A 68 27.30 -5.39 18.73
N ASN A 69 26.33 -6.31 18.86
CA ASN A 69 25.21 -6.41 17.93
C ASN A 69 24.29 -5.20 18.11
N LEU A 70 23.87 -4.64 16.99
CA LEU A 70 22.92 -3.53 16.97
C LEU A 70 21.63 -3.99 16.34
N ASP A 71 20.54 -3.95 17.10
CA ASP A 71 19.22 -4.29 16.60
C ASP A 71 18.39 -3.03 16.36
N ALA A 72 17.79 -2.95 15.18
CA ALA A 72 16.86 -1.89 14.80
C ALA A 72 15.53 -2.51 14.36
N HIS A 73 14.44 -1.88 14.79
CA HIS A 73 13.07 -2.28 14.45
C HIS A 73 12.39 -1.17 13.67
N MET A 74 11.86 -1.51 12.51
CA MET A 74 11.08 -0.58 11.69
C MET A 74 9.72 -1.16 11.36
N GLY A 75 8.66 -0.53 11.85
CA GLY A 75 7.29 -0.87 11.51
C GLY A 75 6.89 -0.27 10.16
N PHE A 76 6.23 -1.05 9.31
CA PHE A 76 5.59 -0.55 8.09
C PHE A 76 4.23 -1.21 7.89
N VAL A 77 3.34 -0.55 7.14
CA VAL A 77 2.02 -1.07 6.81
C VAL A 77 1.97 -1.32 5.31
N ALA A 78 1.69 -2.56 4.91
CA ALA A 78 1.51 -2.93 3.51
C ALA A 78 0.03 -3.06 3.17
N GLY A 79 -0.32 -2.84 1.91
CA GLY A 79 -1.68 -3.05 1.41
C GLY A 79 -2.71 -1.96 1.76
N LYS A 80 -2.30 -0.87 2.43
CA LYS A 80 -3.03 0.41 2.34
C LYS A 80 -2.72 1.04 0.97
N GLY A 81 -3.34 0.50 -0.09
CA GLY A 81 -3.47 1.26 -1.33
C GLY A 81 -4.10 2.61 -1.02
N MET A 82 -3.70 3.66 -1.75
CA MET A 82 -4.35 4.96 -1.68
C MET A 82 -5.87 4.73 -1.75
N ALA A 83 -6.61 5.21 -0.74
CA ALA A 83 -8.06 5.22 -0.83
C ALA A 83 -8.39 5.93 -2.15
N THR A 84 -9.01 5.20 -3.10
CA THR A 84 -9.48 5.84 -4.33
C THR A 84 -10.36 7.00 -3.90
N SER A 85 -10.01 8.21 -4.34
CA SER A 85 -10.71 9.40 -3.88
C SER A 85 -12.19 9.26 -4.25
N SER A 86 -13.07 9.23 -3.25
CA SER A 86 -14.53 9.18 -3.46
C SER A 86 -15.02 10.31 -4.38
N THR A 87 -14.24 11.39 -4.50
CA THR A 87 -14.45 12.49 -5.44
C THR A 87 -14.50 12.03 -6.90
N SER A 88 -13.66 11.08 -7.31
CA SER A 88 -13.67 10.59 -8.70
C SER A 88 -14.96 9.83 -9.01
N LEU A 89 -15.42 8.99 -8.08
CA LEU A 89 -16.68 8.24 -8.23
C LEU A 89 -17.89 9.20 -8.27
N PHE A 90 -17.89 10.22 -7.41
CA PHE A 90 -18.92 11.26 -7.40
C PHE A 90 -18.95 12.06 -8.71
N MET A 91 -17.79 12.40 -9.27
CA MET A 91 -17.72 13.10 -10.56
C MET A 91 -18.27 12.24 -11.70
N TYR A 92 -17.94 10.94 -11.77
CA TYR A 92 -18.54 10.05 -12.77
C TYR A 92 -20.06 9.97 -12.63
N PHE A 93 -20.57 9.88 -11.41
CA PHE A 93 -22.00 9.90 -11.15
C PHE A 93 -22.65 11.22 -11.59
N LEU A 94 -22.03 12.36 -11.27
CA LEU A 94 -22.50 13.68 -11.69
C LEU A 94 -22.55 13.80 -13.22
N PHE A 95 -21.49 13.39 -13.92
CA PHE A 95 -21.44 13.41 -15.38
C PHE A 95 -22.46 12.45 -16.02
N ALA A 96 -22.69 11.28 -15.42
CA ALA A 96 -23.72 10.37 -15.87
C ALA A 96 -25.13 10.98 -15.74
N LEU A 97 -25.44 11.61 -14.60
CA LEU A 97 -26.71 12.33 -14.41
C LEU A 97 -26.85 13.51 -15.38
N ALA A 98 -25.81 14.31 -15.57
CA ALA A 98 -25.82 15.41 -16.51
C ALA A 98 -26.03 14.92 -17.95
N GLY A 99 -25.36 13.83 -18.34
CA GLY A 99 -25.55 13.19 -19.64
C GLY A 99 -26.98 12.70 -19.84
N LEU A 100 -27.55 12.00 -18.85
CA LEU A 100 -28.94 11.54 -18.87
C LEU A 100 -29.93 12.71 -18.95
N TYR A 101 -29.65 13.81 -18.25
CA TYR A 101 -30.49 15.01 -18.27
C TYR A 101 -30.47 15.70 -19.63
N VAL A 102 -29.30 15.82 -20.26
CA VAL A 102 -29.18 16.33 -21.63
C VAL A 102 -29.93 15.43 -22.60
N LEU A 103 -29.78 14.10 -22.47
CA LEU A 103 -30.47 13.11 -23.32
C LEU A 103 -32.00 13.19 -23.17
N TYR A 104 -32.49 13.42 -21.94
CA TYR A 104 -33.90 13.70 -21.64
C TYR A 104 -34.40 14.96 -22.35
N LEU A 105 -33.63 16.05 -22.34
CA LEU A 105 -34.02 17.30 -23.02
C LEU A 105 -33.92 17.20 -24.56
N SER A 106 -32.94 16.46 -25.08
CA SER A 106 -32.64 16.42 -26.52
C SER A 106 -33.43 15.38 -27.30
N HIS A 107 -34.06 14.39 -26.66
CA HIS A 107 -34.73 13.30 -27.35
C HIS A 107 -36.19 13.13 -26.90
N ALA A 108 -37.14 13.58 -27.74
CA ALA A 108 -38.58 13.60 -27.43
C ALA A 108 -39.15 12.22 -27.05
N GLY A 109 -38.73 11.15 -27.73
CA GLY A 109 -39.15 9.78 -27.40
C GLY A 109 -38.61 9.25 -26.06
N PHE A 110 -37.40 9.67 -25.66
CA PHE A 110 -36.82 9.29 -24.37
C PHE A 110 -37.49 10.06 -23.23
N LYS A 111 -37.76 11.35 -23.44
CA LYS A 111 -38.55 12.19 -22.53
C LYS A 111 -39.91 11.57 -22.21
N ALA A 112 -40.68 11.19 -23.23
CA ALA A 112 -42.01 10.62 -23.05
C ALA A 112 -42.00 9.32 -22.23
N LYS A 113 -40.99 8.46 -22.44
CA LYS A 113 -40.79 7.21 -21.68
C LYS A 113 -40.44 7.48 -20.21
N VAL A 114 -39.58 8.46 -19.95
CA VAL A 114 -39.18 8.85 -18.60
C VAL A 114 -40.35 9.49 -17.85
N ASP A 115 -41.12 10.38 -18.51
CA ASP A 115 -42.30 11.01 -17.93
C ASP A 115 -43.40 9.97 -17.62
N GLU A 116 -43.63 8.98 -18.50
CA GLU A 116 -44.56 7.88 -18.25
C GLU A 116 -44.17 7.03 -17.02
N LEU A 117 -42.88 6.71 -16.88
CA LEU A 117 -42.35 5.98 -15.74
C LEU A 117 -42.44 6.77 -14.43
N LEU A 118 -42.12 8.08 -14.46
CA LEU A 118 -42.23 8.95 -13.30
C LEU A 118 -43.67 9.13 -12.84
N ASN A 119 -44.61 9.26 -13.78
CA ASN A 119 -46.03 9.36 -13.44
C ASN A 119 -46.55 8.05 -12.83
N LYS A 120 -46.20 6.88 -13.39
CA LYS A 120 -46.54 5.57 -12.81
C LYS A 120 -45.97 5.36 -11.41
N ALA A 121 -44.75 5.85 -11.14
CA ALA A 121 -44.12 5.76 -9.83
C ALA A 121 -44.69 6.75 -8.81
N LYS A 122 -45.36 7.81 -9.26
CA LYS A 122 -46.00 8.83 -8.41
C LYS A 122 -47.44 8.47 -8.05
N ASP A 123 -48.08 7.66 -8.90
CA ASP A 123 -49.42 7.10 -8.68
C ASP A 123 -49.39 5.76 -7.90
N ALA A 124 -48.20 5.22 -7.60
CA ALA A 124 -47.97 4.03 -6.77
C ALA A 124 -47.59 4.42 -5.33
#